data_AF-A0A226DN88-F1
#
_entry.id   AF-A0A226DN88-F1
#
_cell.length_a   1.000
_cell.length_b   1.000
_cell.length_c   1.000
_cell.angle_alpha   90.00
_cell.angle_beta   90.00
_cell.angle_gamma   90.00
#
_symmetry.space_group_name_H-M   'P 1'
#
loop_
_entity.id
_entity.type
_entity.pdbx_description
1 polymer ?
#
loop_
_entity_poly.entity_id
_entity_poly.type
_entity_poly.pdbx_seq_one_letter_code
_entity_poly.pdbx_strand_id
1 'polypeptide(L)'
;MEQLLAEQEEERKRDDADAAVADGRKQRKKQFRWKLNHDLALVKAVLAHTPFSSVKPGDAWATIAGSINKLFELSLDKLAVHRRFDLVLEAHRKEETKNRYGSGIEEEVCEIVRLLNDLMSLIDDQKLLEKGHTEAKQKKLDDSKLKAEEIRVAACTTIKRSGSSPENPGPVPKKRPTDSTLIDLWKEKQESERQQEMKRLDVEQQRYDAERAEKVVDRDLEKKKLDLQQQQFELERDRFNHQRDKDKEEFKLREKELILREEERKSQMATQTALLQLLMKKCEI
;
A
#
# COMPACT_ATOMS: atom_id res chain seq x y z
N MET A 1 -36.26 79.00 -15.51
CA MET A 1 -36.48 78.01 -14.45
C MET A 1 -36.51 76.57 -14.98
N GLU A 2 -37.07 76.31 -16.17
CA GLU A 2 -37.04 74.96 -16.77
C GLU A 2 -35.63 74.46 -17.13
N GLN A 3 -34.73 75.32 -17.60
CA GLN A 3 -33.35 74.90 -17.94
C GLN A 3 -32.54 74.46 -16.72
N LEU A 4 -32.73 75.11 -15.56
CA LEU A 4 -32.07 74.74 -14.30
C LEU A 4 -32.58 73.40 -13.75
N LEU A 5 -33.85 73.07 -13.97
CA LEU A 5 -34.42 71.79 -13.56
C LEU A 5 -33.93 70.64 -14.43
N ALA A 6 -33.80 70.86 -15.75
CA ALA A 6 -33.26 69.87 -16.67
C ALA A 6 -31.77 69.56 -16.39
N GLU A 7 -31.00 70.58 -16.02
CA GLU A 7 -29.57 70.43 -15.71
C GLU A 7 -29.37 69.69 -14.36
N GLN A 8 -30.21 69.97 -13.36
CA GLN A 8 -30.20 69.22 -12.09
C GLN A 8 -30.66 67.77 -12.23
N GLU A 9 -31.55 67.47 -13.17
CA GLU A 9 -32.01 66.11 -13.43
C GLU A 9 -30.98 65.28 -14.21
N GLU A 10 -30.19 65.93 -15.08
CA GLU A 10 -29.02 65.31 -15.71
C GLU A 10 -27.88 65.06 -14.72
N GLU A 11 -27.59 66.00 -13.82
CA GLU A 11 -26.55 65.81 -12.79
C GLU A 11 -26.91 64.66 -11.85
N ARG A 12 -28.16 64.55 -11.40
CA ARG A 12 -28.62 63.40 -10.60
C ARG A 12 -28.48 62.07 -11.34
N LYS A 13 -28.80 62.04 -12.64
CA LYS A 13 -28.62 60.82 -13.46
C LYS A 13 -27.15 60.44 -13.65
N ARG A 14 -26.22 61.40 -13.63
CA ARG A 14 -24.78 61.13 -13.67
C ARG A 14 -24.27 60.63 -12.31
N ASP A 15 -24.75 61.19 -11.21
CA ASP A 15 -24.40 60.74 -9.86
C ASP A 15 -24.92 59.32 -9.57
N ASP A 16 -26.13 58.98 -10.02
CA ASP A 16 -26.68 57.62 -9.94
C ASP A 16 -25.91 56.62 -10.84
N ALA A 17 -25.38 57.08 -11.97
CA ALA A 17 -24.55 56.28 -12.87
C ALA A 17 -23.15 56.03 -12.28
N ASP A 18 -22.53 57.02 -11.64
CA ASP A 18 -21.23 56.86 -10.97
C ASP A 18 -21.34 56.04 -9.66
N ALA A 19 -22.49 56.13 -8.95
CA ALA A 19 -22.78 55.26 -7.81
C ALA A 19 -22.95 53.78 -8.22
N ALA A 20 -23.48 53.51 -9.41
CA ALA A 20 -23.64 52.16 -9.94
C ALA A 20 -22.32 51.53 -10.45
N VAL A 21 -21.30 52.34 -10.77
CA VAL A 21 -19.99 51.86 -11.23
C VAL A 21 -19.06 51.48 -10.06
N ALA A 22 -19.36 51.92 -8.84
CA ALA A 22 -18.53 51.67 -7.65
C ALA A 22 -18.74 50.30 -6.97
N ASP A 23 -19.81 49.54 -7.28
CA ASP A 23 -20.03 48.19 -6.71
C ASP A 23 -19.58 47.05 -7.66
N GLY A 24 -18.45 47.27 -8.33
CA GLY A 24 -17.73 46.26 -9.10
C GLY A 24 -17.01 45.20 -8.25
N ARG A 25 -17.50 44.89 -7.03
CA ARG A 25 -16.98 43.76 -6.25
C ARG A 25 -17.40 42.48 -6.98
N LYS A 26 -16.58 42.02 -7.92
CA LYS A 26 -16.68 40.69 -8.55
C LYS A 26 -16.97 39.69 -7.43
N GLN A 27 -18.21 39.21 -7.35
CA GLN A 27 -18.64 38.21 -6.38
C GLN A 27 -17.62 37.08 -6.47
N ARG A 28 -16.77 36.95 -5.44
CA ARG A 28 -15.78 35.87 -5.38
C ARG A 28 -16.57 34.59 -5.45
N LYS A 29 -16.42 33.82 -6.54
CA LYS A 29 -17.07 32.53 -6.71
C LYS A 29 -16.81 31.74 -5.44
N LYS A 30 -17.86 31.34 -4.72
CA LYS A 30 -17.74 30.55 -3.49
C LYS A 30 -16.89 29.33 -3.83
N GLN A 31 -15.75 29.19 -3.15
CA GLN A 31 -14.86 28.06 -3.34
C GLN A 31 -15.63 26.79 -2.99
N PHE A 32 -15.64 25.83 -3.92
CA PHE A 32 -16.30 24.55 -3.70
C PHE A 32 -15.66 23.84 -2.50
N ARG A 33 -16.50 23.38 -1.57
CA ARG A 33 -16.07 22.65 -0.37
C ARG A 33 -16.53 21.20 -0.45
N TRP A 34 -15.56 20.30 -0.46
CA TRP A 34 -15.80 18.86 -0.40
C TRP A 34 -16.49 18.46 0.90
N LYS A 35 -17.40 17.49 0.81
CA LYS A 35 -18.18 16.93 1.90
C LYS A 35 -18.16 15.41 1.75
N LEU A 36 -18.49 14.68 2.82
CA LEU A 36 -18.49 13.23 2.82
C LEU A 36 -19.33 12.61 1.68
N ASN A 37 -20.50 13.17 1.37
CA ASN A 37 -21.34 12.69 0.27
C ASN A 37 -20.66 12.83 -1.11
N HIS A 38 -19.88 13.89 -1.30
CA HIS A 38 -19.10 14.09 -2.53
C HIS A 38 -17.96 13.07 -2.60
N ASP A 39 -17.30 12.79 -1.48
CA ASP A 39 -16.21 11.81 -1.40
C ASP A 39 -16.73 10.38 -1.62
N LEU A 40 -17.90 10.04 -1.07
CA LEU A 40 -18.54 8.74 -1.31
C LEU A 40 -18.89 8.55 -2.79
N ALA A 41 -19.50 9.56 -3.43
CA ALA A 41 -19.81 9.52 -4.85
C ALA A 41 -18.53 9.43 -5.71
N LEU A 42 -17.48 10.15 -5.33
CA LEU A 42 -16.16 10.09 -5.96
C LEU A 42 -15.57 8.68 -5.88
N VAL A 43 -15.54 8.08 -4.68
CA VAL A 43 -15.00 6.74 -4.46
C VAL A 43 -15.78 5.70 -5.25
N LYS A 44 -17.12 5.77 -5.28
CA LYS A 44 -17.96 4.88 -6.10
C LYS A 44 -17.66 5.02 -7.59
N ALA A 45 -17.51 6.25 -8.09
CA ALA A 45 -17.19 6.50 -9.50
C ALA A 45 -15.78 6.02 -9.88
N VAL A 46 -14.80 6.17 -8.99
CA VAL A 46 -13.43 5.65 -9.18
C VAL A 46 -13.41 4.13 -9.21
N LEU A 47 -14.18 3.47 -8.35
CA LEU A 47 -14.31 2.00 -8.37
C LEU A 47 -14.98 1.49 -9.66
N ALA A 48 -15.97 2.22 -10.18
CA ALA A 48 -16.65 1.83 -11.42
C ALA A 48 -15.79 2.01 -12.68
N HIS A 49 -14.96 3.07 -12.73
CA HIS A 49 -14.18 3.43 -13.91
C HIS A 49 -12.69 3.02 -13.85
N THR A 50 -12.21 2.57 -12.68
CA THR A 50 -10.84 2.08 -12.43
C THR A 50 -9.75 2.84 -13.19
N PRO A 51 -9.60 4.15 -12.96
CA PRO A 51 -8.79 5.03 -13.81
C PRO A 51 -7.30 4.64 -13.84
N PHE A 52 -6.82 3.92 -12.83
CA PHE A 52 -5.45 3.44 -12.69
C PHE A 52 -5.16 2.15 -13.47
N SER A 53 -6.18 1.39 -13.88
CA SER A 53 -6.01 0.23 -14.77
C SER A 53 -6.24 0.60 -16.25
N SER A 54 -6.80 1.78 -16.50
CA SER A 54 -7.06 2.27 -17.86
C SER A 54 -5.78 2.64 -18.62
N VAL A 55 -5.74 2.28 -19.89
CA VAL A 55 -4.67 2.68 -20.85
C VAL A 55 -4.53 4.21 -20.94
N LYS A 56 -5.63 4.95 -20.73
CA LYS A 56 -5.67 6.41 -20.75
C LYS A 56 -6.29 6.93 -19.45
N PRO A 57 -5.50 7.08 -18.37
CA PRO A 57 -6.01 7.50 -17.07
C PRO A 57 -6.69 8.87 -17.13
N GLY A 58 -6.18 9.78 -17.98
CA GLY A 58 -6.75 11.13 -18.15
C GLY A 58 -8.20 11.16 -18.65
N ASP A 59 -8.58 10.22 -19.50
CA ASP A 59 -9.95 10.13 -20.05
C ASP A 59 -10.92 9.52 -19.03
N ALA A 60 -10.43 8.55 -18.25
CA ALA A 60 -11.17 7.98 -17.12
C ALA A 60 -11.45 9.06 -16.05
N TRP A 61 -10.45 9.86 -15.68
CA TRP A 61 -10.64 10.98 -14.75
C TRP A 61 -11.58 12.07 -15.29
N ALA A 62 -11.57 12.34 -16.59
CA ALA A 62 -12.53 13.26 -17.21
C ALA A 62 -13.97 12.72 -17.15
N THR A 63 -14.13 11.41 -17.35
CA THR A 63 -15.44 10.73 -17.24
C THR A 63 -15.96 10.79 -15.80
N ILE A 64 -15.11 10.50 -14.82
CA ILE A 64 -15.44 10.59 -13.38
C ILE A 64 -15.83 12.02 -13.01
N ALA A 65 -15.06 13.02 -13.46
CA ALA A 65 -15.40 14.42 -13.23
C ALA A 65 -16.75 14.80 -13.85
N GLY A 66 -17.03 14.33 -15.07
CA GLY A 66 -18.32 14.51 -15.73
C GLY A 66 -19.49 13.91 -14.94
N SER A 67 -19.32 12.70 -14.39
CA SER A 67 -20.34 12.04 -13.57
C SER A 67 -20.63 12.80 -12.27
N ILE A 68 -19.59 13.27 -11.58
CA ILE A 68 -19.74 14.05 -10.33
C ILE A 68 -20.35 15.42 -10.61
N ASN A 69 -19.92 16.08 -11.69
CA ASN A 69 -20.46 17.37 -12.11
C ASN A 69 -21.94 17.29 -12.44
N LYS A 70 -22.39 16.20 -13.10
CA LYS A 70 -23.81 15.95 -13.37
C LYS A 70 -24.61 15.68 -12.09
N LEU A 71 -24.05 14.95 -11.14
CA LEU A 71 -24.76 14.56 -9.92
C LEU A 71 -24.96 15.72 -8.94
N PHE A 72 -24.00 16.65 -8.87
CA PHE A 72 -24.01 17.75 -7.91
C PHE A 72 -24.09 19.14 -8.55
N GLU A 73 -24.34 19.22 -9.86
CA GLU A 73 -24.39 20.47 -10.63
C GLU A 73 -23.12 21.34 -10.47
N LEU A 74 -21.96 20.68 -10.51
CA LEU A 74 -20.65 21.30 -10.32
C LEU A 74 -19.89 21.46 -11.63
N SER A 75 -18.85 22.31 -11.61
CA SER A 75 -17.91 22.50 -12.72
C SER A 75 -16.48 22.15 -12.28
N LEU A 76 -16.27 20.92 -11.82
CA LEU A 76 -14.96 20.42 -11.39
C LEU A 76 -14.13 19.97 -12.59
N ASP A 77 -12.84 20.31 -12.56
CA ASP A 77 -11.87 19.80 -13.52
C ASP A 77 -11.38 18.40 -13.12
N LYS A 78 -10.95 17.61 -14.12
CA LYS A 78 -10.41 16.25 -13.92
C LYS A 78 -9.24 16.22 -12.93
N LEU A 79 -8.40 17.25 -12.94
CA LEU A 79 -7.26 17.36 -12.02
C LEU A 79 -7.71 17.63 -10.58
N ALA A 80 -8.77 18.40 -10.38
CA ALA A 80 -9.31 18.68 -9.05
C ALA A 80 -9.91 17.42 -8.41
N VAL A 81 -10.60 16.61 -9.22
CA VAL A 81 -11.17 15.33 -8.82
C VAL A 81 -10.08 14.31 -8.47
N HIS A 82 -9.06 14.20 -9.33
CA HIS A 82 -7.92 13.31 -9.07
C HIS A 82 -7.18 13.68 -7.77
N ARG A 83 -6.83 14.96 -7.59
CA ARG A 83 -6.17 15.44 -6.36
C ARG A 83 -7.02 15.21 -5.12
N ARG A 84 -8.35 15.35 -5.22
CA ARG A 84 -9.23 15.06 -4.09
C ARG A 84 -9.18 13.59 -3.72
N PHE A 85 -9.23 12.71 -4.72
CA PHE A 85 -9.13 11.27 -4.49
C PHE A 85 -7.82 10.90 -3.79
N ASP A 86 -6.68 11.43 -4.24
CA ASP A 86 -5.39 11.20 -3.58
C ASP A 86 -5.39 11.62 -2.11
N LEU A 87 -6.00 12.78 -1.80
CA LEU A 87 -6.12 13.26 -0.42
C LEU A 87 -7.01 12.36 0.44
N VAL A 88 -8.12 11.86 -0.11
CA VAL A 88 -9.02 10.93 0.59
C VAL A 88 -8.31 9.60 0.85
N LEU A 89 -7.59 9.08 -0.14
CA LEU A 89 -6.84 7.82 -0.01
C LEU A 89 -5.69 7.93 1.02
N GLU A 90 -4.96 9.06 1.02
CA GLU A 90 -3.89 9.31 1.97
C GLU A 90 -4.41 9.51 3.41
N ALA A 91 -5.57 10.17 3.57
CA ALA A 91 -6.23 10.30 4.87
C ALA A 91 -6.62 8.92 5.41
N HIS A 92 -7.22 8.07 4.58
CA HIS A 92 -7.59 6.70 4.92
C HIS A 92 -6.40 5.84 5.34
N ARG A 93 -5.26 5.93 4.62
CA ARG A 93 -4.03 5.20 5.00
C ARG A 93 -3.51 5.59 6.38
N LYS A 94 -3.58 6.88 6.73
CA LYS A 94 -3.18 7.38 8.04
C LYS A 94 -4.12 6.88 9.13
N GLU A 95 -5.41 6.82 8.84
CA GLU A 95 -6.43 6.29 9.75
C GLU A 95 -6.27 4.79 9.98
N GLU A 96 -6.10 4.00 8.92
CA GLU A 96 -5.74 2.56 9.00
C GLU A 96 -4.49 2.32 9.85
N THR A 97 -3.46 3.15 9.65
CA THR A 97 -2.23 3.04 10.45
C THR A 97 -2.50 3.36 11.92
N LYS A 98 -3.28 4.41 12.21
CA LYS A 98 -3.64 4.77 13.59
C LYS A 98 -4.51 3.70 14.25
N ASN A 99 -5.51 3.17 13.57
CA ASN A 99 -6.40 2.13 14.09
C ASN A 99 -5.63 0.82 14.35
N ARG A 100 -4.63 0.49 13.52
CA ARG A 100 -3.71 -0.63 13.80
C ARG A 100 -2.92 -0.47 15.10
N TYR A 101 -2.59 0.75 15.50
CA TYR A 101 -1.77 1.04 16.68
C TYR A 101 -2.57 1.53 17.89
N GLY A 102 -3.83 1.93 17.71
CA GLY A 102 -4.68 2.53 18.72
C GLY A 102 -6.06 1.88 18.73
N SER A 103 -6.38 1.22 19.85
CA SER A 103 -7.72 0.74 20.23
C SER A 103 -8.23 -0.52 19.53
N GLY A 104 -8.46 -1.58 20.32
CA GLY A 104 -9.20 -2.79 19.94
C GLY A 104 -10.71 -2.63 20.09
N ILE A 105 -11.26 -1.48 19.69
CA ILE A 105 -12.70 -1.23 19.65
C ILE A 105 -13.13 -1.38 18.19
N GLU A 106 -14.07 -2.29 17.95
CA GLU A 106 -14.68 -2.54 16.66
C GLU A 106 -15.56 -1.34 16.27
N GLU A 107 -15.00 -0.42 15.49
CA GLU A 107 -15.77 0.67 14.89
C GLU A 107 -16.60 0.13 13.71
N GLU A 108 -17.86 0.56 13.59
CA GLU A 108 -18.70 0.23 12.44
C GLU A 108 -18.03 0.73 11.15
N VAL A 109 -17.65 -0.21 10.28
CA VAL A 109 -17.02 0.09 9.00
C VAL A 109 -18.02 0.84 8.11
N CYS A 110 -17.83 2.15 8.02
CA CYS A 110 -18.61 3.01 7.13
C CYS A 110 -18.46 2.55 5.67
N GLU A 111 -19.51 2.69 4.86
CA GLU A 111 -19.52 2.25 3.44
C GLU A 111 -18.31 2.80 2.65
N ILE A 112 -17.91 4.04 2.91
CA ILE A 112 -16.76 4.68 2.25
C ILE A 112 -15.43 4.00 2.61
N VAL A 113 -15.26 3.56 3.86
CA VAL A 113 -14.05 2.87 4.34
C VAL A 113 -13.94 1.51 3.66
N ARG A 114 -15.06 0.77 3.57
CA ARG A 114 -15.12 -0.51 2.86
C ARG A 114 -14.69 -0.35 1.39
N LEU A 115 -15.26 0.65 0.69
CA LEU A 115 -14.92 0.91 -0.72
C LEU A 115 -13.47 1.37 -0.91
N LEU A 116 -12.92 2.14 0.04
CA LEU A 116 -11.53 2.57 0.01
C LEU A 116 -10.55 1.40 0.23
N ASN A 117 -10.89 0.46 1.12
CA ASN A 117 -10.14 -0.79 1.29
C ASN A 117 -10.12 -1.62 0.00
N ASP A 118 -11.29 -1.80 -0.63
CA ASP A 118 -11.40 -2.51 -1.92
C ASP A 118 -10.52 -1.84 -3.00
N LEU A 119 -10.57 -0.50 -3.09
CA LEU A 119 -9.75 0.27 -4.03
C LEU A 119 -8.25 0.17 -3.73
N MET A 120 -7.85 0.17 -2.46
CA MET A 120 -6.45 0.01 -2.08
C MET A 120 -5.90 -1.32 -2.56
N SER A 121 -6.63 -2.42 -2.34
CA SER A 121 -6.26 -3.75 -2.85
C SER A 121 -6.09 -3.72 -4.37
N LEU A 122 -7.06 -3.15 -5.10
CA LEU A 122 -7.05 -3.11 -6.56
C LEU A 122 -5.89 -2.26 -7.11
N ILE A 123 -5.56 -1.15 -6.45
CA ILE A 123 -4.41 -0.31 -6.81
C ILE A 123 -3.09 -1.07 -6.58
N ASP A 124 -2.97 -1.80 -5.48
CA ASP A 124 -1.74 -2.52 -5.15
C ASP A 124 -1.54 -3.75 -6.04
N ASP A 125 -2.62 -4.46 -6.39
CA ASP A 125 -2.62 -5.53 -7.40
C ASP A 125 -2.17 -5.00 -8.77
N GLN A 126 -2.71 -3.85 -9.20
CA GLN A 126 -2.31 -3.22 -10.46
C GLN A 126 -0.82 -2.82 -10.47
N LYS A 127 -0.31 -2.27 -9.36
CA LYS A 127 1.13 -1.95 -9.25
C LYS A 127 2.01 -3.19 -9.29
N LEU A 128 1.55 -4.31 -8.72
CA LEU A 128 2.28 -5.57 -8.77
C LEU A 128 2.37 -6.10 -10.21
N LEU A 129 1.26 -6.01 -10.96
CA LEU A 129 1.23 -6.36 -12.38
C LEU A 129 2.17 -5.46 -13.21
N GLU A 130 2.15 -4.15 -12.98
CA GLU A 130 3.06 -3.21 -13.66
C GLU A 130 4.54 -3.53 -13.38
N LYS A 131 4.89 -3.79 -12.12
CA LYS A 131 6.25 -4.22 -11.75
C LYS A 131 6.66 -5.49 -12.48
N GLY A 132 5.82 -6.52 -12.46
CA GLY A 132 6.07 -7.77 -13.18
C GLY A 132 6.28 -7.56 -14.69
N HIS A 133 5.50 -6.67 -15.32
CA HIS A 133 5.69 -6.31 -16.73
C HIS A 133 7.01 -5.57 -16.99
N THR A 134 7.40 -4.65 -16.10
CA THR A 134 8.68 -3.93 -16.23
C THR A 134 9.87 -4.86 -16.05
N GLU A 135 9.83 -5.77 -15.07
CA GLU A 135 10.88 -6.77 -14.82
C GLU A 135 10.99 -7.75 -15.98
N ALA A 136 9.86 -8.23 -16.52
CA ALA A 136 9.85 -9.09 -17.70
C ALA A 136 10.42 -8.38 -18.95
N LYS A 137 10.14 -7.09 -19.12
CA LYS A 137 10.70 -6.28 -20.22
C LYS A 137 12.20 -6.05 -20.04
N GLN A 138 12.64 -5.78 -18.81
CA GLN A 138 14.04 -5.59 -18.48
C GLN A 138 14.83 -6.88 -18.71
N LYS A 139 14.32 -8.02 -18.25
CA LYS A 139 14.91 -9.34 -18.50
C LYS A 139 15.07 -9.62 -20.00
N LYS A 140 14.05 -9.33 -20.82
CA LYS A 140 14.15 -9.47 -22.28
C LYS A 140 15.22 -8.57 -22.91
N LEU A 141 15.39 -7.35 -22.41
CA LEU A 141 16.45 -6.44 -22.87
C LEU A 141 17.83 -6.95 -22.50
N ASP A 142 18.00 -7.45 -21.27
CA ASP A 142 19.29 -7.96 -20.80
C ASP A 142 19.65 -9.28 -21.50
N ASP A 143 18.69 -10.18 -21.73
CA ASP A 143 18.87 -11.37 -22.57
C ASP A 143 19.27 -10.99 -24.00
N SER A 144 18.69 -9.93 -24.56
CA SER A 144 19.06 -9.45 -25.90
C SER A 144 20.47 -8.85 -25.93
N LYS A 145 20.88 -8.13 -24.88
CA LYS A 145 22.24 -7.59 -24.77
C LYS A 145 23.27 -8.72 -24.63
N LEU A 146 22.95 -9.73 -23.82
CA LEU A 146 23.81 -10.90 -23.62
C LEU A 146 24.03 -11.64 -24.94
N LYS A 147 22.95 -11.92 -25.69
CA LYS A 147 23.03 -12.53 -27.02
C LYS A 147 23.82 -11.67 -28.02
N ALA A 148 23.64 -10.35 -27.99
CA ALA A 148 24.41 -9.45 -28.85
C ALA A 148 25.91 -9.47 -28.52
N GLU A 149 26.27 -9.56 -27.24
CA GLU A 149 27.65 -9.68 -26.79
C GLU A 149 28.28 -11.03 -27.18
N GLU A 150 27.53 -12.13 -27.02
CA GLU A 150 27.95 -13.45 -27.48
C GLU A 150 28.26 -13.47 -28.98
N ILE A 151 27.42 -12.83 -29.81
CA ILE A 151 27.65 -12.70 -31.26
C ILE A 151 28.91 -11.86 -31.55
N ARG A 152 29.13 -10.75 -30.82
CA ARG A 152 30.34 -9.93 -30.98
C ARG A 152 31.60 -10.70 -30.64
N VAL A 153 31.60 -11.43 -29.52
CA VAL A 153 32.74 -12.27 -29.10
C VAL A 153 32.99 -13.39 -30.12
N ALA A 154 31.94 -14.04 -30.61
CA ALA A 154 32.05 -15.07 -31.64
C ALA A 154 32.59 -14.51 -32.97
N ALA A 155 32.20 -13.30 -33.38
CA ALA A 155 32.70 -12.65 -34.57
C ALA A 155 34.18 -12.25 -34.44
N CYS A 156 34.57 -11.63 -33.32
CA CYS A 156 35.96 -11.23 -33.05
C CYS A 156 36.92 -12.43 -32.96
N THR A 157 36.48 -13.55 -32.39
CA THR A 157 37.28 -14.80 -32.31
C THR A 157 37.39 -15.52 -33.66
N THR A 158 36.48 -15.25 -34.61
CA THR A 158 36.52 -15.84 -35.95
C THR A 158 37.36 -15.01 -36.92
N ILE A 159 37.28 -13.66 -36.86
CA ILE A 159 38.10 -12.74 -37.66
C ILE A 159 39.59 -12.86 -37.29
N LYS A 160 39.91 -13.07 -36.02
CA LYS A 160 41.32 -13.25 -35.57
C LYS A 160 41.97 -14.53 -36.14
N ARG A 161 41.18 -15.47 -36.69
CA ARG A 161 41.66 -16.69 -37.38
C ARG A 161 41.80 -16.52 -38.90
N SER A 162 41.18 -15.51 -39.52
CA SER A 162 41.22 -15.30 -40.97
C SER A 162 42.08 -14.11 -41.43
N GLY A 163 42.69 -13.36 -40.49
CA GLY A 163 43.45 -12.14 -40.77
C GLY A 163 44.89 -12.32 -41.28
N SER A 164 45.31 -13.51 -41.72
CA SER A 164 46.65 -13.70 -42.29
C SER A 164 46.64 -14.11 -43.77
N SER A 165 46.96 -13.10 -44.61
CA SER A 165 47.59 -13.14 -45.97
C SER A 165 46.67 -13.07 -47.22
N PRO A 166 47.11 -12.53 -48.39
CA PRO A 166 48.35 -11.77 -48.74
C PRO A 166 48.15 -10.51 -49.63
N GLU A 167 49.10 -9.56 -49.60
CA GLU A 167 49.58 -8.86 -50.82
C GLU A 167 51.04 -8.37 -50.60
N ASN A 168 51.88 -8.57 -51.61
CA ASN A 168 53.36 -8.46 -51.61
C ASN A 168 53.79 -7.18 -52.36
N PRO A 169 54.91 -6.52 -52.02
CA PRO A 169 56.15 -6.84 -52.75
C PRO A 169 57.43 -6.78 -51.89
N GLY A 170 58.17 -7.89 -51.84
CA GLY A 170 59.53 -7.97 -51.33
C GLY A 170 59.88 -9.38 -50.86
N PRO A 171 60.94 -10.03 -51.39
CA PRO A 171 61.34 -11.36 -50.97
C PRO A 171 62.08 -11.27 -49.63
N VAL A 172 61.32 -11.24 -48.53
CA VAL A 172 61.86 -11.49 -47.19
C VAL A 172 61.77 -12.99 -46.91
N PRO A 173 62.85 -13.66 -46.48
CA PRO A 173 62.86 -15.10 -46.26
C PRO A 173 61.89 -15.42 -45.11
N LYS A 174 60.78 -16.06 -45.44
CA LYS A 174 59.85 -16.64 -44.46
C LYS A 174 60.57 -17.75 -43.72
N LYS A 175 61.11 -17.44 -42.53
CA LYS A 175 61.52 -18.46 -41.57
C LYS A 175 60.27 -19.27 -41.23
N ARG A 176 60.29 -20.57 -41.56
CA ARG A 176 59.26 -21.50 -41.12
C ARG A 176 59.18 -21.40 -39.58
N PRO A 177 57.99 -21.31 -38.98
CA PRO A 177 57.89 -21.41 -37.53
C PRO A 177 58.56 -22.72 -37.14
N THR A 178 59.55 -22.63 -36.26
CA THR A 178 60.22 -23.80 -35.72
C THR A 178 59.20 -24.61 -34.92
N ASP A 179 59.37 -25.93 -34.89
CA ASP A 179 58.45 -26.89 -34.24
C ASP A 179 58.09 -26.48 -32.78
N SER A 180 59.02 -25.79 -32.10
CA SER A 180 58.84 -25.17 -30.77
C SER A 180 57.65 -24.21 -30.69
N THR A 181 57.45 -23.33 -31.69
CA THR A 181 56.40 -22.30 -31.65
C THR A 181 55.00 -22.91 -31.78
N LEU A 182 54.87 -24.01 -32.52
CA LEU A 182 53.60 -24.73 -32.65
C LEU A 182 53.29 -25.47 -31.34
N ILE A 183 54.30 -26.10 -30.72
CA ILE A 183 54.17 -26.77 -29.42
C ILE A 183 53.72 -25.79 -28.32
N ASP A 184 54.25 -24.57 -28.31
CA ASP A 184 53.89 -23.55 -27.31
C ASP A 184 52.43 -23.07 -27.46
N LEU A 185 51.95 -22.89 -28.69
CA LEU A 185 50.54 -22.56 -28.96
C LEU A 185 49.58 -23.69 -28.53
N TRP A 186 49.98 -24.95 -28.67
CA TRP A 186 49.20 -26.09 -28.21
C TRP A 186 49.16 -26.18 -26.68
N LYS A 187 50.28 -25.90 -26.01
CA LYS A 187 50.34 -25.81 -24.54
C LYS A 187 49.49 -24.65 -24.01
N GLU A 188 49.55 -23.49 -24.64
CA GLU A 188 48.73 -22.33 -24.28
C GLU A 188 47.23 -22.62 -24.48
N LYS A 189 46.87 -23.29 -25.58
CA LYS A 189 45.50 -23.74 -25.82
C LYS A 189 45.01 -24.72 -24.76
N GLN A 190 45.83 -25.72 -24.42
CA GLN A 190 45.52 -26.70 -23.37
C GLN A 190 45.39 -26.07 -21.99
N GLU A 191 46.27 -25.12 -21.66
CA GLU A 191 46.20 -24.38 -20.40
C GLU A 191 44.96 -23.47 -20.34
N SER A 192 44.58 -22.84 -21.45
CA SER A 192 43.34 -22.05 -21.56
C SER A 192 42.10 -22.93 -21.42
N GLU A 193 42.08 -24.11 -22.03
CA GLU A 193 41.00 -25.09 -21.88
C GLU A 193 40.89 -25.55 -20.41
N ARG A 194 42.02 -25.88 -19.76
CA ARG A 194 42.07 -26.24 -18.34
C ARG A 194 41.60 -25.11 -17.43
N GLN A 195 41.95 -23.86 -17.73
CA GLN A 195 41.48 -22.69 -16.98
C GLN A 195 40.00 -22.44 -17.16
N GLN A 196 39.46 -22.66 -18.37
CA GLN A 196 38.01 -22.57 -18.61
C GLN A 196 37.26 -23.67 -17.85
N GLU A 197 37.81 -24.88 -17.82
CA GLU A 197 37.23 -26.00 -17.07
C GLU A 197 37.27 -25.75 -15.56
N MET A 198 38.38 -25.26 -15.00
CA MET A 198 38.43 -24.85 -13.59
C MET A 198 37.41 -23.76 -13.26
N LYS A 199 37.24 -22.75 -14.12
CA LYS A 199 36.24 -21.70 -13.91
C LYS A 199 34.81 -22.26 -13.96
N ARG A 200 34.55 -23.23 -14.83
CA ARG A 200 33.24 -23.91 -14.89
C ARG A 200 32.96 -24.70 -13.62
N LEU A 201 33.93 -25.48 -13.16
CA LEU A 201 33.84 -26.24 -11.92
C LEU A 201 33.66 -25.32 -10.70
N ASP A 202 34.35 -24.19 -10.64
CA ASP A 202 34.20 -23.20 -9.55
C ASP A 202 32.80 -22.57 -9.54
N VAL A 203 32.27 -22.20 -10.70
CA VAL A 203 30.89 -21.68 -10.81
C VAL A 203 29.86 -22.75 -10.43
N GLU A 204 30.09 -24.01 -10.79
CA GLU A 204 29.22 -25.13 -10.42
C GLU A 204 29.26 -25.40 -8.90
N GLN A 205 30.44 -25.38 -8.30
CA GLN A 205 30.63 -25.49 -6.85
C GLN A 205 29.92 -24.35 -6.11
N GLN A 206 30.09 -23.11 -6.57
CA GLN A 206 29.40 -21.94 -6.00
C GLN A 206 27.88 -22.05 -6.12
N ARG A 207 27.36 -22.56 -7.23
CA ARG A 207 25.92 -22.81 -7.39
C ARG A 207 25.42 -23.85 -6.40
N TYR A 208 26.17 -24.93 -6.21
CA TYR A 208 25.82 -25.97 -5.24
C TYR A 208 25.83 -25.44 -3.80
N ASP A 209 26.85 -24.65 -3.43
CA ASP A 209 26.95 -24.05 -2.11
C ASP A 209 25.86 -23.00 -1.87
N ALA A 210 25.51 -22.21 -2.89
CA ALA A 210 24.39 -21.27 -2.84
C ALA A 210 23.05 -21.98 -2.67
N GLU A 211 22.80 -23.06 -3.42
CA GLU A 211 21.58 -23.85 -3.29
C GLU A 211 21.48 -24.51 -1.90
N ARG A 212 22.61 -24.97 -1.34
CA ARG A 212 22.65 -25.51 0.02
C ARG A 212 22.36 -24.41 1.05
N ALA A 213 22.89 -23.21 0.87
CA ALA A 213 22.63 -22.07 1.76
C ALA A 213 21.15 -21.65 1.72
N GLU A 214 20.54 -21.61 0.54
CA GLU A 214 19.12 -21.30 0.35
C GLU A 214 18.23 -22.31 1.10
N LYS A 215 18.50 -23.61 0.96
CA LYS A 215 17.78 -24.67 1.68
C LYS A 215 17.89 -24.56 3.20
N VAL A 216 19.01 -24.05 3.72
CA VAL A 216 19.17 -23.81 5.16
C VAL A 216 18.31 -22.62 5.60
N VAL A 217 18.35 -21.52 4.83
CA VAL A 217 17.53 -20.34 5.10
C VAL A 217 16.04 -20.67 5.04
N ASP A 218 15.60 -21.48 4.08
CA ASP A 218 14.21 -21.92 3.96
C ASP A 218 13.74 -22.72 5.18
N ARG A 219 14.57 -23.67 5.64
CA ARG A 219 14.29 -24.45 6.85
C ARG A 219 14.22 -23.55 8.10
N ASP A 220 15.10 -22.56 8.20
CA ASP A 220 15.07 -21.59 9.30
C ASP A 220 13.84 -20.69 9.25
N LEU A 221 13.40 -20.28 8.06
CA LEU A 221 12.17 -19.53 7.86
C LEU A 221 10.94 -20.37 8.23
N GLU A 222 10.91 -21.64 7.82
CA GLU A 222 9.82 -22.56 8.17
C GLU A 222 9.76 -22.81 9.68
N LYS A 223 10.91 -23.03 10.32
CA LYS A 223 10.99 -23.15 11.78
C LYS A 223 10.47 -21.89 12.48
N LYS A 224 10.89 -20.70 12.05
CA LYS A 224 10.38 -19.43 12.61
C LYS A 224 8.88 -19.26 12.42
N LYS A 225 8.32 -19.69 11.28
CA LYS A 225 6.87 -19.66 11.05
C LYS A 225 6.14 -20.60 12.02
N LEU A 226 6.68 -21.80 12.24
CA LEU A 226 6.10 -22.75 13.19
C LEU A 226 6.18 -22.22 14.63
N ASP A 227 7.31 -21.64 15.03
CA ASP A 227 7.50 -21.03 16.35
C ASP A 227 6.51 -19.87 16.57
N LEU A 228 6.31 -19.01 15.57
CA LEU A 228 5.31 -17.94 15.61
C LEU A 228 3.89 -18.48 15.75
N GLN A 229 3.56 -19.55 15.02
CA GLN A 229 2.26 -20.19 15.11
C GLN A 229 2.02 -20.79 16.51
N GLN A 230 3.04 -21.43 17.10
CA GLN A 230 2.97 -21.95 18.47
C GLN A 230 2.76 -20.82 19.49
N GLN A 231 3.49 -19.70 19.34
CA GLN A 231 3.30 -18.52 20.19
C GLN A 231 1.88 -17.95 20.08
N GLN A 232 1.28 -17.94 18.90
CA GLN A 232 -0.11 -17.50 18.72
C GLN A 232 -1.09 -18.39 19.48
N PHE A 233 -0.95 -19.72 19.36
CA PHE A 233 -1.77 -20.67 20.11
C PHE A 233 -1.58 -20.54 21.62
N GLU A 234 -0.36 -20.29 22.09
CA GLU A 234 -0.08 -20.11 23.51
C GLU A 234 -0.73 -18.83 24.05
N LEU A 235 -0.60 -17.71 23.33
CA LEU A 235 -1.28 -16.46 23.69
C LEU A 235 -2.80 -16.61 23.71
N GLU A 236 -3.36 -17.39 22.78
CA GLU A 236 -4.80 -17.67 22.76
C GLU A 236 -5.24 -18.54 23.94
N ARG A 237 -4.47 -19.59 24.26
CA ARG A 237 -4.69 -20.42 25.44
C ARG A 237 -4.63 -19.60 26.72
N ASP A 238 -3.66 -18.69 26.83
CA ASP A 238 -3.50 -17.84 28.01
C ASP A 238 -4.63 -16.81 28.14
N ARG A 239 -5.10 -16.23 27.02
CA ARG A 239 -6.32 -15.40 27.01
C ARG A 239 -7.53 -16.19 27.50
N PHE A 240 -7.72 -17.40 27.00
CA PHE A 240 -8.83 -18.26 27.41
C PHE A 240 -8.75 -18.62 28.90
N ASN A 241 -7.57 -19.00 29.38
CA ASN A 241 -7.35 -19.29 30.80
C ASN A 241 -7.63 -18.08 31.69
N HIS A 242 -7.13 -16.91 31.30
CA HIS A 242 -7.36 -15.67 32.03
C HIS A 242 -8.84 -15.29 32.07
N GLN A 243 -9.57 -15.46 30.97
CA GLN A 243 -11.02 -15.24 30.94
C GLN A 243 -11.73 -16.20 31.88
N ARG A 244 -11.39 -17.50 31.81
CA ARG A 244 -11.98 -18.52 32.68
C ARG A 244 -11.72 -18.24 34.17
N ASP A 245 -10.56 -17.69 34.52
CA ASP A 245 -10.25 -17.33 35.90
C ASP A 245 -11.01 -16.07 36.34
N LYS A 246 -11.20 -15.07 35.45
CA LYS A 246 -12.11 -13.95 35.73
C LYS A 246 -13.53 -14.44 36.00
N ASP A 247 -14.05 -15.33 35.17
CA ASP A 247 -15.41 -15.87 35.33
C ASP A 247 -15.56 -16.62 36.67
N LYS A 248 -14.54 -17.36 37.09
CA LYS A 248 -14.53 -18.01 38.42
C LYS A 248 -14.53 -17.00 39.56
N GLU A 249 -13.74 -15.93 39.46
CA GLU A 249 -13.71 -14.90 40.50
C GLU A 249 -15.02 -14.11 40.55
N GLU A 250 -15.63 -13.82 39.41
CA GLU A 250 -16.98 -13.24 39.35
C GLU A 250 -18.01 -14.17 40.00
N PHE A 251 -17.94 -15.47 39.72
CA PHE A 251 -18.84 -16.44 40.33
C PHE A 251 -18.69 -16.47 41.85
N LYS A 252 -17.46 -16.51 42.38
CA LYS A 252 -17.19 -16.44 43.82
C LYS A 252 -17.67 -15.13 44.43
N LEU A 253 -17.55 -14.03 43.72
CA LEU A 253 -18.03 -12.73 44.20
C LEU A 253 -19.57 -12.73 44.31
N ARG A 254 -20.26 -13.20 43.27
CA ARG A 254 -21.73 -13.33 43.28
C ARG A 254 -22.22 -14.26 44.38
N GLU A 255 -21.52 -15.36 44.62
CA GLU A 255 -21.83 -16.29 45.71
C GLU A 255 -21.71 -15.60 47.08
N LYS A 256 -20.61 -14.87 47.32
CA LYS A 256 -20.42 -14.08 48.55
C LYS A 256 -21.50 -13.00 48.72
N GLU A 257 -21.88 -12.31 47.65
CA GLU A 257 -22.96 -11.31 47.68
C GLU A 257 -24.31 -11.93 48.05
N LEU A 258 -24.62 -13.13 47.53
CA LEU A 258 -25.84 -13.84 47.88
C LEU A 258 -25.86 -14.23 49.36
N ILE A 259 -24.76 -14.80 49.87
CA ILE A 259 -24.63 -15.15 51.29
C ILE A 259 -24.83 -13.91 52.17
N LEU A 260 -24.20 -12.79 51.80
CA LEU A 260 -24.29 -11.54 52.54
C LEU A 260 -25.73 -11.00 52.55
N ARG A 261 -26.44 -11.03 51.41
CA ARG A 261 -27.88 -10.66 51.34
C ARG A 261 -28.78 -11.58 52.18
N GLU A 262 -28.47 -12.88 52.24
CA GLU A 262 -29.21 -13.80 53.09
C GLU A 262 -28.98 -13.52 54.58
N GLU A 263 -27.75 -13.18 54.97
CA GLU A 263 -27.41 -12.81 56.33
C GLU A 263 -28.06 -11.49 56.76
N GLU A 264 -28.09 -10.49 55.87
CA GLU A 264 -28.85 -9.25 56.07
C GLU A 264 -30.35 -9.54 56.28
N ARG A 265 -30.95 -10.38 55.43
CA ARG A 265 -32.37 -10.80 55.60
C ARG A 265 -32.60 -11.50 56.93
N LYS A 266 -31.71 -12.42 57.34
CA LYS A 266 -31.82 -13.11 58.63
C LYS A 266 -31.73 -12.11 59.79
N SER A 267 -30.81 -11.16 59.73
CA SER A 267 -30.65 -10.10 60.73
C SER A 267 -31.89 -9.20 60.81
N GLN A 268 -32.47 -8.82 59.66
CA GLN A 268 -33.72 -8.07 59.61
C GLN A 268 -34.90 -8.85 60.20
N MET A 269 -35.06 -10.13 59.86
CA MET A 269 -36.10 -10.98 60.45
C MET A 269 -35.93 -11.14 61.96
N ALA A 270 -34.69 -11.30 62.44
CA ALA A 270 -34.40 -11.40 63.87
C ALA A 270 -34.77 -10.10 64.62
N THR A 271 -34.41 -8.93 64.08
CA THR A 271 -34.78 -7.64 64.68
C THR A 271 -36.29 -7.41 64.68
N GLN A 272 -37.00 -7.73 63.58
CA GLN A 272 -38.46 -7.68 63.52
C GLN A 272 -39.11 -8.60 64.56
N THR A 273 -38.61 -9.83 64.70
CA THR A 273 -39.11 -10.80 65.69
C THR A 273 -38.90 -10.30 67.12
N ALA A 274 -37.74 -9.72 67.43
CA ALA A 274 -37.45 -9.15 68.74
C ALA A 274 -38.39 -7.97 69.08
N LEU A 275 -38.69 -7.10 68.10
CA LEU A 275 -39.65 -6.01 68.27
C LEU A 275 -41.07 -6.53 68.55
N LEU A 276 -41.52 -7.55 67.82
CA LEU A 276 -42.83 -8.17 68.06
C LEU A 276 -42.91 -8.80 69.46
N GLN A 277 -41.87 -9.50 69.91
CA GLN A 277 -41.81 -10.05 71.27
C GLN A 277 -41.89 -8.96 72.35
N LEU A 278 -41.24 -7.81 72.14
CA LEU A 278 -41.33 -6.67 73.05
C LEU A 278 -42.74 -6.07 73.09
N LEU A 279 -43.42 -5.97 71.95
CA LEU A 279 -44.80 -5.49 71.87
C LEU A 279 -45.76 -6.45 72.57
N MET A 280 -45.63 -7.76 72.35
CA MET A 280 -46.45 -8.77 73.02
C MET A 280 -46.30 -8.70 74.55
N LYS A 281 -45.07 -8.59 75.07
CA LYS A 281 -44.83 -8.45 76.52
C LYS A 281 -45.42 -7.18 77.13
N LYS A 282 -45.56 -6.10 76.33
CA LYS A 282 -46.20 -4.85 76.78
C LYS A 282 -47.73 -4.93 76.81
N CYS A 283 -48.35 -5.84 76.05
CA CYS A 283 -49.79 -6.04 76.02
C CYS A 283 -50.29 -7.03 77.09
N GLU A 284 -49.39 -7.75 77.77
CA GLU A 284 -49.72 -8.73 78.84
C GLU A 284 -49.70 -8.13 80.26
N ILE A 285 -49.55 -6.80 80.41
CA ILE A 285 -49.65 -6.02 81.67
C ILE A 285 -50.89 -5.13 81.59
#